data_AF-A0AAV8ZPC6-F1
#
_entry.id   AF-A0AAV8ZPC6-F1
#
_cell.length_a   1.000
_cell.length_b   1.000
_cell.length_c   1.000
_cell.angle_alpha   90.00
_cell.angle_beta   90.00
_cell.angle_gamma   90.00
#
_symmetry.space_group_name_H-M   'P 1'
#
loop_
_entity.id
_entity.type
_entity.pdbx_description
1 polymer ?
#
loop_
_entity_poly.entity_id
_entity_poly.type
_entity_poly.pdbx_seq_one_letter_code
_entity_poly.pdbx_strand_id
1 'polypeptide(L)'
;MIIIARDPTTVVCPVIDVIDDTTLEYHFHDSGGVNVGGFDWNLQFNWHAVPDHEKKRHKNPAEPVWSPTMAGGLFSIDRVSILFIKF
;
A
#
# COMPACT_ATOMS: atom_id res chain seq x y z
N MET A 1 10.19 5.46 2.76
CA MET A 1 10.72 6.23 3.91
C MET A 1 10.82 7.74 3.65
N ILE A 2 11.30 8.19 2.49
CA ILE A 2 11.46 9.62 2.18
C ILE A 2 10.15 10.41 2.30
N ILE A 3 9.01 9.81 1.96
CA ILE A 3 7.70 10.49 1.99
C ILE A 3 7.21 10.82 3.40
N ILE A 4 7.39 9.92 4.39
CA ILE A 4 7.03 10.22 5.80
C ILE A 4 7.93 11.33 6.36
N ALA A 5 9.21 11.34 5.97
CA ALA A 5 10.14 12.40 6.37
C ALA A 5 9.78 13.77 5.78
N ARG A 6 9.11 13.80 4.62
CA ARG A 6 8.60 15.04 4.01
C ARG A 6 7.27 15.47 4.60
N ASP A 7 6.40 14.52 4.91
CA ASP A 7 5.09 14.75 5.50
C ASP A 7 4.79 13.67 6.57
N PRO A 8 4.85 14.02 7.86
CA PRO A 8 4.66 13.06 8.95
C PRO A 8 3.21 12.59 9.08
N THR A 9 2.25 13.22 8.40
CA THR A 9 0.84 12.80 8.39
C THR A 9 0.57 11.66 7.41
N THR A 10 1.54 11.34 6.54
CA THR A 10 1.39 10.28 5.54
C THR A 10 1.62 8.90 6.16
N VAL A 11 0.71 7.97 5.88
CA VAL A 11 0.87 6.54 6.17
C VAL A 11 1.25 5.80 4.89
N VAL A 12 2.24 4.92 4.95
CA VAL A 12 2.76 4.21 3.77
C VAL A 12 2.68 2.71 3.98
N CYS A 13 2.27 2.00 2.93
CA CYS A 13 2.23 0.55 2.88
C CYS A 13 3.24 0.08 1.82
N PRO A 14 4.08 -0.93 2.11
CA PRO A 14 4.89 -1.56 1.07
C PRO A 14 4.00 -2.34 0.09
N VAL A 15 4.55 -2.62 -1.10
CA VAL A 15 3.99 -3.68 -1.94
C VAL A 15 4.19 -5.01 -1.22
N ILE A 16 3.13 -5.80 -1.12
CA ILE A 16 3.14 -7.07 -0.38
C ILE A 16 3.19 -8.19 -1.40
N ASP A 17 4.30 -8.91 -1.40
CA ASP A 17 4.50 -10.12 -2.20
C ASP A 17 4.06 -11.36 -1.43
N VAL A 18 3.85 -12.46 -2.16
CA VAL A 18 3.38 -13.72 -1.59
C VAL A 18 4.57 -14.67 -1.41
N ILE A 19 4.65 -15.28 -0.24
CA ILE A 19 5.56 -16.40 0.02
C ILE A 19 4.69 -17.65 0.17
N ASP A 20 4.99 -18.69 -0.61
CA ASP A 20 4.27 -19.97 -0.55
C ASP A 20 4.50 -20.64 0.81
N ASP A 21 3.43 -21.12 1.45
CA ASP A 21 3.48 -21.65 2.81
C ASP A 21 4.11 -23.05 2.90
N THR A 22 4.12 -23.79 1.80
CA THR A 22 4.69 -25.14 1.73
C THR A 22 6.13 -25.18 1.24
N THR A 23 6.46 -24.38 0.22
CA THR A 23 7.75 -24.39 -0.47
C THR A 23 8.65 -23.23 -0.07
N LEU A 24 8.10 -22.20 0.58
CA LEU A 24 8.76 -20.92 0.86
C LEU A 24 9.25 -20.20 -0.41
N GLU A 25 8.67 -20.52 -1.57
CA GLU A 25 8.95 -19.81 -2.81
C GLU A 25 8.45 -18.35 -2.73
N TYR A 26 9.27 -17.43 -3.21
CA TYR A 26 8.96 -16.01 -3.23
C TYR A 26 8.33 -15.61 -4.57
N HIS A 27 7.04 -15.32 -4.54
CA HIS A 27 6.29 -14.82 -5.68
C HIS A 27 6.25 -13.29 -5.65
N PHE A 28 7.14 -12.67 -6.42
CA PHE A 28 7.19 -11.22 -6.56
C PHE A 28 6.25 -10.72 -7.64
N HIS A 29 5.66 -9.56 -7.40
CA HIS A 29 4.94 -8.81 -8.44
C HIS A 29 5.91 -7.85 -9.12
N ASP A 30 5.93 -7.86 -10.46
CA ASP A 30 6.65 -6.81 -11.21
C ASP A 30 5.99 -5.44 -10.93
N SER A 31 6.79 -4.39 -11.07
CA SER A 31 6.44 -2.98 -10.90
C SER A 31 5.19 -2.51 -11.67
N GLY A 32 4.76 -3.24 -12.71
CA GLY A 32 3.49 -3.00 -13.42
C GLY A 32 2.24 -3.60 -12.78
N GLY A 33 2.39 -4.48 -11.78
CA GLY A 33 1.34 -5.27 -11.12
C GLY A 33 0.92 -4.75 -9.75
N VAL A 34 1.20 -3.49 -9.42
CA VAL A 34 0.79 -2.87 -8.16
C VAL A 34 -0.74 -2.86 -8.10
N ASN A 35 -1.29 -3.23 -6.95
CA ASN A 35 -2.72 -3.19 -6.66
C ASN A 35 -3.00 -2.19 -5.53
N VAL A 36 -4.17 -1.57 -5.57
CA VAL A 36 -4.70 -0.72 -4.49
C VAL A 36 -5.70 -1.49 -3.66
N GLY A 37 -5.75 -1.19 -2.37
CA GLY A 37 -6.73 -1.74 -1.46
C GLY A 37 -8.10 -1.08 -1.64
N GLY A 38 -9.13 -1.91 -1.65
CA GLY A 38 -10.53 -1.50 -1.56
C GLY A 38 -11.29 -2.39 -0.58
N PHE A 39 -12.57 -2.13 -0.42
CA PHE A 39 -13.47 -2.97 0.35
C PHE A 39 -14.84 -3.00 -0.31
N ASP A 40 -15.57 -4.10 -0.12
CA ASP A 40 -16.95 -4.21 -0.57
C ASP A 40 -17.93 -3.66 0.48
N TRP A 41 -19.23 -3.63 0.15
CA TRP A 41 -20.26 -3.17 1.08
C TRP A 41 -20.44 -4.08 2.31
N ASN A 42 -19.85 -5.27 2.30
CA ASN A 42 -19.78 -6.16 3.45
C ASN A 42 -18.52 -5.90 4.30
N LEU A 43 -17.77 -4.83 4.00
CA LEU A 43 -16.53 -4.43 4.66
C LEU A 43 -15.39 -5.46 4.52
N GLN A 44 -15.43 -6.31 3.49
CA GLN A 44 -14.35 -7.24 3.20
C GLN A 44 -13.28 -6.57 2.34
N PHE A 45 -12.03 -6.65 2.78
CA PHE A 45 -10.88 -6.12 2.06
C PHE A 45 -10.66 -6.88 0.74
N ASN A 46 -10.36 -6.15 -0.33
CA ASN A 46 -10.05 -6.69 -1.65
C ASN A 46 -8.93 -5.89 -2.33
N TRP A 47 -8.19 -6.56 -3.22
CA TRP A 47 -7.18 -5.93 -4.08
C TRP A 47 -7.79 -5.55 -5.42
N HIS A 48 -7.54 -4.32 -5.87
CA HIS A 48 -8.00 -3.81 -7.16
C HIS A 48 -6.82 -3.31 -7.98
N ALA A 49 -6.92 -3.42 -9.30
CA ALA A 49 -5.94 -2.84 -10.20
C ALA A 49 -5.89 -1.31 -10.03
N VAL A 50 -4.70 -0.71 -10.16
CA VAL A 50 -4.55 0.75 -10.10
C VAL A 50 -5.38 1.39 -11.22
N PRO A 51 -6.26 2.36 -10.91
CA PRO A 51 -7.08 3.01 -11.91
C PRO A 51 -6.25 3.89 -12.83
N ASP A 52 -6.69 4.06 -14.08
CA ASP A 52 -5.90 4.76 -15.11
C ASP A 52 -5.59 6.22 -14.77
N HIS A 53 -6.41 6.89 -13.97
CA HIS A 53 -6.15 8.26 -13.54
C HIS A 53 -4.94 8.35 -12.60
N GLU A 54 -4.77 7.39 -11.68
CA GLU A 54 -3.58 7.31 -10.82
C GLU A 54 -2.36 6.90 -11.64
N LYS A 55 -2.48 5.94 -12.56
CA LYS A 55 -1.39 5.58 -13.47
C LYS A 55 -0.86 6.78 -14.27
N LYS A 56 -1.76 7.65 -14.76
CA LYS A 56 -1.40 8.87 -15.50
C LYS A 56 -0.75 9.95 -14.63
N ARG A 57 -1.01 9.94 -13.33
CA ARG A 57 -0.41 10.88 -12.37
C ARG A 57 1.07 10.55 -12.12
N HIS A 58 1.45 9.29 -12.28
CA HIS A 58 2.79 8.81 -12.00
C HIS A 58 3.74 9.07 -13.17
N LYS A 59 4.88 9.70 -12.89
CA LYS A 59 5.94 9.92 -13.89
C LYS A 59 7.04 8.87 -13.84
N ASN A 60 7.14 8.16 -12.71
CA ASN A 60 8.15 7.14 -12.46
C ASN A 60 7.51 5.96 -11.70
N PRO A 61 7.82 4.69 -12.03
CA PRO A 61 7.34 3.53 -11.28
C PRO A 61 7.71 3.52 -9.78
N ALA A 62 8.73 4.27 -9.37
CA ALA A 62 9.11 4.39 -7.95
C ALA A 62 8.22 5.38 -7.15
N GLU A 63 7.26 6.05 -7.79
CA GLU A 63 6.35 6.97 -7.10
C GLU A 63 5.26 6.20 -6.32
N PRO A 64 4.92 6.66 -5.10
CA PRO A 64 3.91 6.01 -4.27
C PRO A 64 2.52 6.13 -4.90
N VAL A 65 1.75 5.04 -4.87
CA VAL A 65 0.36 4.99 -5.34
C VAL A 65 -0.59 5.33 -4.21
N TRP A 66 -1.61 6.14 -4.50
CA TRP A 66 -2.69 6.42 -3.55
C TRP A 66 -3.65 5.23 -3.48
N SER A 67 -3.79 4.68 -2.28
CA SER A 67 -4.64 3.52 -2.01
C SER A 67 -5.77 3.91 -1.05
N PRO A 68 -7.06 3.67 -1.39
CA PRO A 68 -8.19 3.98 -0.52
C PRO A 68 -8.15 3.26 0.83
N THR A 69 -7.75 1.99 0.82
CA THR A 69 -7.52 1.19 2.04
C THR A 69 -6.17 0.47 1.98
N MET A 70 -5.78 -0.10 3.11
CA MET A 70 -4.57 -0.91 3.26
C MET A 70 -4.93 -2.26 3.88
N ALA A 71 -4.15 -3.30 3.58
CA ALA A 71 -4.35 -4.62 4.16
C ALA A 71 -4.17 -4.63 5.69
N GLY A 72 -3.40 -3.68 6.24
CA GLY A 72 -3.32 -3.42 7.68
C GLY A 72 -2.09 -4.02 8.40
N GLY A 73 -1.52 -5.12 7.89
CA GLY A 73 -0.44 -5.84 8.57
C GLY A 73 0.95 -5.19 8.47
N LEU A 74 1.22 -4.47 7.38
CA LEU A 74 2.53 -3.89 7.08
C LEU A 74 2.36 -2.42 6.72
N PHE A 75 2.93 -1.53 7.53
CA PHE A 75 2.91 -0.09 7.24
C PHE A 75 4.04 0.64 7.97
N SER A 76 4.26 1.88 7.57
CA SER A 76 5.10 2.83 8.29
C SER A 76 4.38 4.16 8.42
N ILE A 77 4.52 4.78 9.60
CA ILE A 77 3.91 6.05 9.96
C ILE A 77 4.83 6.73 10.97
N ASP A 78 4.79 8.05 11.04
CA ASP A 78 5.43 8.77 12.13
C ASP A 78 4.88 8.37 13.51
N ARG A 79 5.76 8.30 14.52
CA ARG A 79 5.43 7.86 15.88
C ARG A 79 4.51 8.82 16.63
N VAL A 80 4.55 10.11 16.31
CA VAL A 80 3.65 11.10 16.92
C VAL A 80 2.29 11.00 16.24
N SER A 81 2.25 10.92 14.92
CA SER A 81 1.01 10.78 14.13
C SER A 81 0.19 9.53 14.50
N ILE A 82 0.84 8.39 14.73
CA ILE A 82 0.14 7.15 15.13
C ILE A 82 -0.55 7.26 16.49
N LEU A 83 -0.07 8.13 17.38
CA LEU A 83 -0.69 8.34 18.69
C LEU A 83 -2.01 9.11 18.56
N PHE A 84 -2.13 10.01 17.58
CA PHE A 84 -3.35 10.78 17.34
C PHE A 84 -4.50 9.98 16.71
N ILE A 85 -4.19 8.86 16.06
CA ILE A 85 -5.20 7.96 15.46
C ILE A 85 -5.54 6.77 16.38
N LYS A 86 -4.87 6.67 17.54
CA LYS A 86 -5.11 5.65 18.54
C LYS A 86 -6.12 6.19 19.54
N PHE A 87 -7.35 5.67 19.48
CA PHE A 87 -8.43 6.00 20.43
C PHE A 87 -8.04 5.64 21.88
#